data_AF-A0A920EAS5-F1
#
_entry.id   AF-A0A920EAS5-F1
#
_cell.length_a   1.000
_cell.length_b   1.000
_cell.length_c   1.000
_cell.angle_alpha   90.00
_cell.angle_beta   90.00
_cell.angle_gamma   90.00
#
_symmetry.space_group_name_H-M   'P 1'
#
loop_
_entity.id
_entity.type
_entity.pdbx_description
1 polymer ?
#
loop_
_entity_poly.entity_id
_entity_poly.type
_entity_poly.pdbx_seq_one_letter_code
_entity_poly.pdbx_strand_id
1 'polypeptide(L)' 'MSSGGAIINISSGAGMRGSPSQALDAAAKAGMLNMTETLAIELAPKYVLTQFPGPVVTEAFAEVLGARWTEEE' A
#
# COMPACT_ATOMS: atom_id res chain seq x y z
N MET A 1 0.94 25.66 -17.29
CA MET A 1 1.48 24.83 -16.19
C MET A 1 2.36 23.76 -16.82
N SER A 2 3.68 23.78 -16.65
CA SER A 2 4.56 22.70 -17.14
C SER A 2 5.22 21.97 -15.96
N SER A 3 4.43 21.68 -14.93
CA SER A 3 4.92 21.51 -13.56
C SER A 3 4.80 20.06 -13.06
N GLY A 4 5.80 19.24 -13.36
CA GLY A 4 6.08 17.97 -12.66
C GLY A 4 5.00 16.88 -12.71
N GLY A 5 5.37 15.68 -12.24
CA GLY A 5 4.46 14.54 -12.08
C GLY A 5 4.83 13.75 -10.84
N ALA A 6 3.86 13.03 -10.28
CA ALA A 6 4.03 12.20 -9.08
C ALA A 6 3.74 10.73 -9.40
N ILE A 7 4.41 9.83 -8.69
CA ILE A 7 4.13 8.39 -8.71
C ILE A 7 3.64 8.04 -7.31
N ILE A 8 2.44 7.49 -7.20
CA ILE A 8 1.86 7.07 -5.92
C ILE A 8 1.71 5.55 -5.93
N ASN A 9 2.46 4.90 -5.06
CA ASN A 9 2.36 3.47 -4.80
C ASN A 9 1.44 3.22 -3.60
N ILE A 10 0.65 2.14 -3.65
CA ILE A 10 -0.25 1.75 -2.56
C ILE A 10 0.30 0.53 -1.84
N SER A 11 0.60 0.69 -0.55
CA SER A 11 1.10 -0.37 0.32
C SER A 11 0.21 -0.58 1.55
N SER A 12 0.65 -1.43 2.47
CA SER A 12 -0.06 -1.80 3.70
C SER A 12 0.91 -1.78 4.90
N GLY A 13 0.39 -1.53 6.10
CA GLY A 13 1.16 -1.70 7.34
C GLY A 13 1.77 -3.11 7.48
N ALA A 14 1.14 -4.12 6.85
CA ALA A 14 1.66 -5.48 6.76
C ALA A 14 3.03 -5.58 6.05
N GLY A 15 3.37 -4.62 5.18
CA GLY A 15 4.67 -4.54 4.52
C GLY A 15 5.80 -4.00 5.41
N MET A 16 5.46 -3.33 6.53
CA MET A 16 6.44 -2.84 7.52
C MET A 16 6.56 -3.78 8.72
N ARG A 17 5.46 -4.42 9.10
CA ARG A 17 5.38 -5.34 10.24
C ARG A 17 4.56 -6.56 9.86
N GLY A 18 5.06 -7.74 10.21
CA GLY A 18 4.36 -8.99 9.93
C GLY A 18 2.91 -8.98 10.43
N SER A 19 2.01 -9.37 9.55
CA SER A 19 0.58 -9.54 9.84
C SER A 19 0.21 -11.02 9.63
N PRO A 20 -0.42 -11.68 10.63
CA PRO A 20 -0.85 -13.07 10.50
C PRO A 20 -1.71 -13.29 9.26
N SER A 21 -1.64 -14.47 8.65
CA SER A 21 -2.38 -14.87 7.42
C SER A 21 -2.14 -14.01 6.17
N GLN A 22 -1.23 -13.04 6.19
CA GLN A 22 -0.98 -12.13 5.06
C GLN A 22 0.45 -12.23 4.50
N ALA A 23 1.14 -13.37 4.64
CA ALA A 23 2.56 -13.49 4.31
C ALA A 23 2.90 -13.06 2.86
N LEU A 24 2.08 -13.45 1.88
CA LEU A 24 2.30 -13.12 0.47
C LEU A 24 2.03 -11.64 0.18
N ASP A 25 0.92 -11.09 0.69
CA ASP A 25 0.60 -9.67 0.56
C ASP A 25 1.66 -8.81 1.27
N ALA A 26 2.05 -9.18 2.49
CA ALA A 26 3.11 -8.52 3.26
C ALA A 26 4.44 -8.48 2.49
N ALA A 27 4.86 -9.59 1.89
CA ALA A 27 6.08 -9.63 1.08
C ALA A 27 6.00 -8.72 -0.14
N ALA A 28 4.88 -8.76 -0.87
CA ALA A 28 4.66 -7.90 -2.04
C ALA A 28 4.65 -6.41 -1.65
N LYS A 29 3.97 -6.07 -0.54
CA LYS A 29 3.88 -4.70 -0.02
C LYS A 29 5.21 -4.19 0.55
N ALA A 30 6.03 -5.06 1.14
CA ALA A 30 7.40 -4.72 1.50
C ALA A 30 8.25 -4.41 0.25
N GLY A 31 8.09 -5.18 -0.83
CA GLY A 31 8.72 -4.90 -2.12
C GLY A 31 8.32 -3.54 -2.70
N MET A 32 7.04 -3.16 -2.61
CA MET A 32 6.56 -1.84 -3.04
C MET A 32 7.19 -0.68 -2.26
N LEU A 33 7.46 -0.88 -0.96
CA LEU A 33 8.13 0.13 -0.13
C LEU A 33 9.57 0.34 -0.59
N ASN A 34 10.33 -0.74 -0.74
CA ASN A 34 11.70 -0.65 -1.20
C ASN A 34 11.80 -0.10 -2.62
N MET A 35 10.90 -0.51 -3.52
CA MET A 35 10.80 0.05 -4.87
C MET A 35 10.55 1.57 -4.84
N THR A 36 9.71 2.06 -3.94
CA THR A 36 9.43 3.50 -3.79
C THR A 36 10.67 4.25 -3.34
N GLU A 37 11.41 3.72 -2.35
CA GLU A 37 12.67 4.30 -1.88
C GLU A 37 13.73 4.34 -2.99
N THR A 38 13.90 3.25 -3.73
CA THR A 38 14.82 3.18 -4.87
C THR A 38 14.46 4.19 -5.94
N LEU A 39 13.18 4.25 -6.36
CA LEU A 39 12.73 5.20 -7.38
C LEU A 39 12.87 6.66 -6.93
N ALA A 40 12.66 6.96 -5.65
CA ALA A 40 12.85 8.30 -5.11
C ALA A 40 14.32 8.77 -5.21
N ILE A 41 15.27 7.84 -5.07
CA ILE A 41 16.71 8.12 -5.24
C ILE A 41 17.05 8.26 -6.73
N GLU A 42 16.55 7.36 -7.58
CA GLU A 42 16.90 7.30 -9.01
C GLU A 42 16.29 8.44 -9.84
N LEU A 43 15.11 8.95 -9.47
CA LEU A 43 14.34 9.86 -10.34
C LEU A 43 14.44 11.36 -9.99
N ALA A 44 15.28 11.77 -9.02
CA ALA A 44 15.33 13.16 -8.52
C ALA A 44 13.89 13.67 -8.16
N PRO A 45 13.50 14.97 -8.03
CA PRO A 45 12.34 15.37 -7.22
C PRO A 45 10.97 15.14 -7.89
N LYS A 46 10.77 14.01 -8.58
CA LYS A 46 9.43 13.48 -8.81
C LYS A 46 8.95 12.94 -7.46
N TYR A 47 7.79 13.43 -7.03
CA TYR A 47 7.19 13.02 -5.77
C TYR A 47 6.77 11.55 -5.87
N VAL A 48 7.63 10.64 -5.39
CA VAL A 48 7.29 9.23 -5.22
C VAL A 48 6.83 9.04 -3.78
N LEU A 49 5.58 8.63 -3.60
CA LEU A 49 4.95 8.47 -2.29
C LEU A 49 4.38 7.07 -2.16
N THR A 50 4.49 6.49 -0.97
CA THR A 50 3.68 5.32 -0.61
C THR A 50 2.58 5.72 0.36
N GLN A 51 1.34 5.34 0.05
CA GLN A 51 0.19 5.53 0.92
C GLN A 51 -0.24 4.20 1.55
N PHE A 52 -0.70 4.28 2.79
CA PHE A 52 -1.22 3.16 3.59
C PHE A 52 -2.67 3.45 3.98
N PRO A 53 -3.65 3.10 3.13
CA PRO A 53 -5.03 3.18 3.56
C PRO A 53 -5.24 2.24 4.76
N GLY A 54 -6.05 2.69 5.72
CA GLY A 54 -6.60 1.80 6.75
C GLY A 54 -7.43 0.69 6.11
N PRO A 55 -7.84 -0.32 6.89
CA PRO A 55 -8.67 -1.41 6.37
C PRO A 55 -9.98 -0.84 5.81
N VAL A 56 -10.17 -0.99 4.49
CA VAL A 56 -11.42 -0.74 3.80
C VAL A 56 -11.98 -2.10 3.43
N VAL A 57 -13.22 -2.36 3.81
CA VAL A 57 -13.88 -3.60 3.42
C VAL A 57 -14.04 -3.58 1.91
N THR A 58 -13.40 -4.55 1.28
CA THR A 58 -13.53 -4.87 -0.15
C THR A 58 -13.82 -6.35 -0.23
N GLU A 59 -14.27 -6.82 -1.38
CA GLU A 59 -14.57 -8.24 -1.62
C GLU A 59 -13.35 -9.12 -1.28
N ALA A 60 -12.16 -8.71 -1.73
CA ALA A 60 -10.90 -9.42 -1.45
C ALA A 60 -10.52 -9.37 0.05
N PHE A 61 -10.76 -8.25 0.72
CA PHE A 61 -10.48 -8.12 2.16
C PHE A 61 -11.44 -8.98 2.99
N ALA A 62 -12.72 -9.04 2.60
CA ALA A 62 -13.74 -9.87 3.23
C ALA A 62 -13.45 -11.37 3.06
N GLU A 63 -13.00 -11.79 1.87
CA GLU A 63 -12.64 -13.18 1.59
C GLU A 63 -11.44 -13.65 2.43
N VAL A 64 -10.39 -12.84 2.52
CA VAL A 64 -9.13 -13.24 3.18
C VAL A 64 -9.21 -13.14 4.70
N LEU A 65 -9.89 -12.13 5.23
CA LEU A 65 -9.87 -11.81 6.67
C LEU A 65 -11.22 -11.98 7.37
N GLY A 66 -12.25 -12.44 6.65
CA GLY A 66 -13.59 -12.63 7.22
C GLY A 66 -14.27 -11.32 7.64
N ALA A 67 -13.79 -10.18 7.13
CA ALA A 67 -14.35 -8.87 7.42
C ALA A 67 -15.77 -8.77 6.82
N ARG A 68 -16.67 -8.13 7.55
CA ARG A 68 -18.03 -7.87 7.10
C ARG A 68 -18.24 -6.37 7.02
N TRP A 69 -19.05 -5.96 6.05
CA TRP A 69 -19.62 -4.62 6.05
C TRP A 69 -20.42 -4.46 7.34
N THR A 70 -20.05 -3.47 8.14
CA THR A 70 -20.94 -2.92 9.16
C THR A 70 -21.72 -1.82 8.45
N GLU A 71 -23.03 -2.00 8.28
CA GLU A 71 -23.88 -0.85 8.00
C GLU A 71 -23.76 0.06 9.24
N GLU A 72 -23.06 1.19 9.11
CA GLU A 72 -23.25 2.29 10.05
C GLU A 72 -24.64 2.88 9.75
N GLU A 73 -25.49 2.94 10.79
CA GLU A 73 -26.76 3.68 10.79
C GLU A 73 -26.53 5.19 10.60
#